data_AF-A0A2U8QX02-F1
#
_entry.id   AF-A0A2U8QX02-F1
#
_cell.length_a   1.000
_cell.length_b   1.000
_cell.length_c   1.000
_cell.angle_alpha   90.00
_cell.angle_beta   90.00
_cell.angle_gamma   90.00
#
_symmetry.space_group_name_H-M   'P 1'
#
loop_
_entity.id
_entity.type
_entity.pdbx_description
1 polymer ?
#
loop_
_entity_poly.entity_id
_entity_poly.type
_entity_poly.pdbx_seq_one_letter_code
_entity_poly.pdbx_strand_id
1 'polypeptide(L)'
;MLDFSSALYKILGDRIKDRRDSLGMSQTNLSEELKDLKRASISNIEKGRQHPPLDTIYRLCEALRLDIHTILPTYSEVLDYIEKNNSDNKIERFLDSLDVEDKLTFEKIKNLLNKDKK
;
A
#
# COMPACT_ATOMS: atom_id res chain seq x y z
N MET A 1 -5.10 -9.74 9.19
CA MET A 1 -5.57 -8.35 9.09
C MET A 1 -4.36 -7.51 8.74
N LEU A 2 -4.42 -6.74 7.66
CA LEU A 2 -3.36 -5.82 7.28
C LEU A 2 -3.24 -4.74 8.36
N ASP A 3 -2.07 -4.60 8.99
CA ASP A 3 -1.82 -3.55 9.97
C ASP A 3 -1.41 -2.23 9.29
N PHE A 4 -1.47 -1.14 10.07
CA PHE A 4 -1.19 0.21 9.56
C PHE A 4 0.22 0.37 9.00
N SER A 5 1.22 -0.21 9.66
CA SER A 5 2.62 -0.12 9.22
C SER A 5 2.80 -0.83 7.89
N SER A 6 2.30 -2.06 7.78
CA SER A 6 2.32 -2.84 6.55
C SER A 6 1.65 -2.10 5.38
N ALA A 7 0.49 -1.48 5.62
CA ALA A 7 -0.21 -0.68 4.61
C ALA A 7 0.59 0.56 4.18
N LEU A 8 1.10 1.32 5.14
CA LEU A 8 1.90 2.53 4.91
C LEU A 8 3.12 2.22 4.04
N TYR A 9 3.94 1.24 4.43
CA TYR A 9 5.15 0.88 3.69
C TYR A 9 4.86 0.23 2.34
N LYS A 10 3.70 -0.42 2.20
CA LYS A 10 3.26 -0.93 0.91
C LYS A 10 2.96 0.20 -0.07
N ILE A 11 2.18 1.20 0.33
CA ILE A 11 1.88 2.37 -0.51
C ILE A 11 3.15 3.16 -0.84
N LEU A 12 4.00 3.41 0.16
CA LEU A 12 5.28 4.08 -0.05
C LEU A 12 6.17 3.32 -1.05
N GLY A 13 6.30 2.01 -0.87
CA GLY A 13 7.09 1.14 -1.74
C GLY A 13 6.59 1.15 -3.19
N ASP A 14 5.28 1.12 -3.39
CA ASP A 14 4.66 1.20 -4.72
C ASP A 14 4.94 2.55 -5.39
N ARG A 15 4.79 3.68 -4.68
CA ARG A 15 5.10 5.01 -5.23
C ARG A 15 6.58 5.18 -5.60
N ILE A 16 7.49 4.63 -4.78
CA ILE A 16 8.94 4.60 -5.08
C ILE A 16 9.19 3.81 -6.36
N LYS A 17 8.58 2.63 -6.48
CA LYS A 17 8.71 1.76 -7.64
C LYS A 17 8.20 2.44 -8.90
N ASP A 18 6.98 3.01 -8.85
CA ASP A 18 6.34 3.67 -9.98
C ASP A 18 7.18 4.86 -10.46
N ARG A 19 7.74 5.63 -9.53
CA ARG A 19 8.68 6.70 -9.90
C ARG A 19 9.93 6.15 -10.58
N ARG A 20 10.57 5.14 -9.99
CA ARG A 20 11.78 4.52 -10.56
C ARG A 20 11.50 4.02 -11.99
N ASP A 21 10.37 3.35 -12.18
CA ASP A 21 9.94 2.84 -13.49
C ASP A 21 9.69 3.99 -14.48
N SER A 22 9.11 5.12 -14.04
CA SER A 22 8.92 6.32 -14.88
C SER A 22 10.22 6.98 -15.35
N LEU A 23 11.32 6.75 -14.63
CA LEU A 23 12.67 7.21 -14.99
C LEU A 23 13.42 6.20 -15.87
N GLY A 24 12.81 5.05 -16.20
CA GLY A 24 13.44 3.97 -16.95
C GLY A 24 14.59 3.29 -16.20
N MET A 25 14.64 3.44 -14.88
CA MET A 25 15.72 2.90 -14.05
C MET A 25 15.40 1.48 -13.59
N SER A 26 16.38 0.58 -13.64
CA SER A 26 16.27 -0.71 -12.93
C SER A 26 16.53 -0.53 -11.43
N GLN A 27 16.13 -1.52 -10.60
CA GLN A 27 16.51 -1.55 -9.18
C GLN A 27 18.03 -1.54 -9.00
N THR A 28 18.79 -2.11 -9.95
CA THR A 28 20.26 -2.09 -9.94
C THR A 28 20.78 -0.67 -10.16
N ASN A 29 20.22 0.08 -11.11
CA ASN A 29 20.65 1.45 -11.38
C ASN A 29 20.39 2.35 -10.17
N LEU A 30 19.24 2.21 -9.52
CA LEU A 30 18.96 2.98 -8.30
C LEU A 30 19.91 2.61 -7.15
N SER A 31 20.35 1.34 -7.04
CA SER A 31 21.39 0.98 -6.06
C SER A 31 22.75 1.58 -6.36
N GLU A 32 23.12 1.65 -7.65
CA GLU A 32 24.38 2.27 -8.08
C GLU A 32 24.41 3.76 -7.78
N GLU A 33 23.27 4.45 -7.90
CA GLU A 33 23.13 5.88 -7.57
C GLU A 33 23.23 6.14 -6.06
N LEU A 34 22.64 5.28 -5.23
CA LEU A 34 22.58 5.47 -3.78
C LEU A 34 23.81 4.97 -3.01
N LYS A 35 24.66 4.15 -3.64
CA LYS A 35 25.92 3.53 -3.12
C LYS A 35 25.81 2.66 -1.86
N ASP A 36 25.04 3.07 -0.86
CA ASP A 36 24.88 2.39 0.43
C ASP A 36 23.69 1.44 0.46
N LEU A 37 22.83 1.49 -0.55
CA LEU A 37 21.65 0.64 -0.69
C LEU A 37 21.88 -0.44 -1.72
N LYS A 38 21.89 -1.69 -1.28
CA LYS A 38 21.96 -2.85 -2.19
C LYS A 38 20.66 -2.96 -2.99
N ARG A 39 20.74 -3.48 -4.22
CA ARG A 39 19.57 -3.81 -5.07
C ARG A 39 18.49 -4.60 -4.33
N ALA A 40 18.89 -5.55 -3.47
CA ALA A 40 17.95 -6.35 -2.67
C ALA A 40 17.17 -5.49 -1.65
N SER A 41 17.82 -4.50 -1.04
CA SER A 41 17.15 -3.55 -0.14
C SER A 41 16.13 -2.72 -0.90
N ILE A 42 16.47 -2.21 -2.09
CA ILE A 42 15.52 -1.50 -2.95
C ILE A 42 14.32 -2.39 -3.27
N SER A 43 14.54 -3.64 -3.67
CA SER A 43 13.42 -4.57 -3.91
C SER A 43 12.56 -4.81 -2.67
N ASN A 44 13.13 -4.82 -1.46
CA ASN A 44 12.37 -5.03 -0.23
C ASN A 44 11.61 -3.78 0.19
N ILE A 45 12.19 -2.59 -0.01
CA ILE A 45 11.54 -1.30 0.20
C ILE A 45 10.34 -1.18 -0.74
N GLU A 46 10.51 -1.44 -2.04
CA GLU A 46 9.43 -1.37 -3.03
C GLU A 46 8.30 -2.38 -2.78
N LYS A 47 8.61 -3.50 -2.10
CA LYS A 47 7.60 -4.49 -1.69
C LYS A 47 6.94 -4.16 -0.35
N GLY A 48 7.34 -3.07 0.32
CA GLY A 48 6.90 -2.73 1.67
C GLY A 48 7.39 -3.69 2.76
N ARG A 49 8.42 -4.51 2.49
CA ARG A 49 8.96 -5.52 3.42
C ARG A 49 10.10 -5.00 4.28
N GLN A 50 10.75 -3.92 3.85
CA GLN A 50 11.81 -3.25 4.60
C GLN A 50 11.36 -1.84 4.93
N HIS A 51 11.55 -1.43 6.18
CA HIS A 51 11.18 -0.11 6.69
C HIS A 51 12.44 0.77 6.77
N PRO A 52 12.78 1.51 5.70
CA PRO A 52 13.97 2.35 5.69
C PRO A 52 13.82 3.50 6.71
N PRO A 53 14.90 3.91 7.39
CA PRO A 53 14.86 5.11 8.21
C PRO A 53 14.66 6.37 7.34
N LEU A 54 14.22 7.46 7.98
CA LEU A 54 13.77 8.66 7.28
C LEU A 54 14.85 9.27 6.39
N ASP A 55 16.10 9.32 6.84
CA ASP A 55 17.26 9.80 6.06
C ASP A 55 17.41 9.02 4.73
N THR A 56 17.16 7.72 4.77
CA THR A 56 17.23 6.85 3.60
C THR A 56 16.08 7.13 2.62
N ILE A 57 14.90 7.48 3.13
CA ILE A 57 13.76 7.94 2.30
C ILE A 57 14.12 9.26 1.61
N TYR A 58 14.75 10.21 2.31
CA TYR A 58 15.19 11.47 1.71
C TYR A 58 16.23 11.26 0.61
N ARG A 59 17.20 10.36 0.81
CA ARG A 59 18.17 10.01 -0.24
C ARG A 59 17.51 9.34 -1.46
N LEU A 60 16.51 8.50 -1.23
CA LEU A 60 15.68 7.96 -2.32
C LEU A 60 14.95 9.06 -3.08
N CYS A 61 14.42 10.07 -2.39
CA CYS A 61 13.77 11.22 -3.02
C CYS A 61 14.74 12.01 -3.90
N GLU A 62 15.97 12.23 -3.43
CA GLU A 62 17.03 12.89 -4.20
C GLU A 62 17.36 12.11 -5.49
N ALA A 63 17.68 10.83 -5.39
CA ALA A 63 17.99 9.98 -6.55
C ALA A 63 16.82 9.88 -7.54
N LEU A 64 15.58 9.85 -7.02
CA LEU A 64 14.36 9.76 -7.84
C LEU A 64 13.82 11.12 -8.30
N ARG A 65 14.50 12.23 -7.97
CA ARG A 65 14.12 13.59 -8.35
C ARG A 65 12.66 13.89 -8.01
N LEU A 66 12.32 13.67 -6.74
CA LEU A 66 10.99 13.92 -6.18
C LEU A 66 11.08 14.64 -4.84
N ASP A 67 9.98 15.29 -4.47
CA ASP A 67 9.78 15.79 -3.12
C ASP A 67 9.12 14.71 -2.25
N ILE A 68 9.46 14.64 -0.97
CA ILE A 68 8.99 13.59 -0.05
C ILE A 68 7.46 13.56 0.08
N HIS A 69 6.81 14.73 -0.02
CA HIS A 69 5.35 14.84 0.04
C HIS A 69 4.64 14.15 -1.13
N THR A 70 5.34 13.89 -2.24
CA THR A 70 4.77 13.21 -3.41
C THR A 70 4.67 11.70 -3.23
N ILE A 71 5.50 11.11 -2.35
CA ILE A 71 5.54 9.66 -2.11
C ILE A 71 4.89 9.25 -0.79
N LEU A 72 4.79 10.15 0.19
CA LEU A 72 4.13 9.83 1.46
C LEU A 72 2.59 9.82 1.30
N PRO A 73 1.90 8.74 1.69
CA PRO A 73 0.45 8.76 1.76
C PRO A 73 -0.01 9.60 2.96
N THR A 74 -1.18 10.20 2.81
CA THR A 74 -1.92 10.79 3.93
C THR A 74 -2.42 9.70 4.87
N TYR A 75 -2.74 10.09 6.11
CA TYR A 75 -3.33 9.16 7.08
C TYR A 75 -4.62 8.50 6.58
N SER A 76 -5.50 9.28 5.93
CA SER A 76 -6.76 8.77 5.36
C SER A 76 -6.50 7.74 4.26
N GLU A 77 -5.55 8.00 3.35
CA GLU A 77 -5.22 7.05 2.28
C GLU A 77 -4.74 5.70 2.83
N VAL A 78 -4.00 5.70 3.95
CA VAL A 78 -3.56 4.46 4.59
C VAL A 78 -4.75 3.70 5.17
N LEU A 79 -5.69 4.38 5.84
CA LEU A 79 -6.91 3.76 6.35
C LEU A 79 -7.77 3.18 5.22
N ASP A 80 -7.99 3.94 4.15
CA ASP A 80 -8.73 3.48 2.98
C ASP A 80 -8.09 2.25 2.35
N TYR A 81 -6.75 2.19 2.30
CA TYR A 81 -6.03 1.03 1.80
C TYR A 81 -6.26 -0.19 2.70
N ILE A 82 -6.22 -0.01 4.02
CA ILE A 82 -6.47 -1.08 4.99
C ILE A 82 -7.90 -1.60 4.84
N GLU A 83 -8.90 -0.73 4.76
CA GLU A 83 -10.31 -1.11 4.60
C GLU A 83 -10.53 -1.90 3.31
N LYS A 84 -10.04 -1.38 2.17
CA LYS A 84 -10.14 -2.06 0.86
C LYS A 84 -9.50 -3.45 0.83
N ASN A 85 -8.45 -3.67 1.63
CA ASN A 85 -7.71 -4.93 1.68
C ASN A 85 -8.10 -5.85 2.86
N ASN A 86 -8.82 -5.34 3.87
CA ASN A 86 -9.34 -6.13 5.00
C ASN A 86 -10.76 -6.61 4.79
N SER A 87 -11.52 -5.99 3.88
CA SER A 87 -12.74 -6.61 3.39
C SER A 87 -12.35 -7.90 2.69
N ASP A 88 -12.82 -9.02 3.22
CA ASP A 88 -13.13 -10.20 2.41
C ASP A 88 -14.14 -9.75 1.35
N ASN A 89 -13.64 -9.08 0.31
CA ASN A 89 -14.37 -8.63 -0.86
C ASN A 89 -15.02 -9.82 -1.58
N LYS A 90 -14.75 -11.06 -1.18
CA LYS A 90 -15.54 -12.22 -1.63
C LYS A 90 -16.98 -12.14 -1.15
N ILE A 91 -17.23 -11.81 0.12
CA ILE A 91 -18.59 -11.83 0.66
C ILE A 91 -19.36 -10.60 0.20
N GLU A 92 -18.77 -9.41 0.26
CA GLU A 92 -19.43 -8.19 -0.27
C GLU A 92 -19.69 -8.30 -1.78
N ARG A 93 -18.72 -8.75 -2.59
CA ARG A 93 -18.98 -9.00 -4.02
C ARG A 93 -19.98 -10.12 -4.26
N PHE A 94 -20.00 -11.15 -3.41
CA PHE A 94 -20.98 -12.23 -3.53
C PHE A 94 -22.39 -11.69 -3.24
N LEU A 95 -22.55 -10.93 -2.16
CA LEU A 95 -23.82 -10.31 -1.82
C LEU A 95 -24.27 -9.31 -2.90
N ASP A 96 -23.35 -8.49 -3.44
CA ASP A 96 -23.63 -7.57 -4.55
C ASP A 96 -24.01 -8.32 -5.83
N SER A 97 -23.40 -9.49 -6.08
CA SER A 97 -23.71 -10.33 -7.25
C SER A 97 -25.07 -11.04 -7.17
N LEU A 98 -25.70 -11.08 -6.01
CA LEU A 98 -27.02 -11.68 -5.83
C LEU A 98 -28.18 -10.76 -6.22
N ASP A 99 -27.89 -9.54 -6.70
CA ASP A 99 -28.88 -8.53 -7.14
C ASP A 99 -30.04 -8.36 -6.15
N VAL A 100 -29.70 -8.28 -4.86
CA VAL A 100 -30.69 -8.21 -3.80
C VAL A 100 -31.36 -6.84 -3.84
N GLU A 101 -32.51 -6.75 -4.50
CA GLU A 101 -33.31 -5.51 -4.58
C GLU A 101 -33.69 -4.96 -3.19
N ASP A 102 -33.84 -5.86 -2.21
CA ASP A 102 -34.17 -5.51 -0.83
C ASP A 102 -32.93 -5.11 0.00
N LYS A 103 -32.64 -3.81 -0.04
CA LYS A 103 -31.57 -3.16 0.75
C LYS A 103 -31.64 -3.44 2.26
N LEU A 104 -32.83 -3.67 2.82
CA LEU A 104 -32.98 -3.95 4.27
C LEU A 104 -32.46 -5.33 4.65
N THR A 105 -32.66 -6.32 3.78
CA THR A 105 -32.15 -7.68 4.00
C THR A 105 -30.62 -7.71 3.86
N PHE A 106 -30.09 -6.99 2.88
CA PHE A 106 -28.64 -6.84 2.68
C PHE A 106 -27.96 -6.24 3.92
N GLU A 107 -28.49 -5.14 4.45
CA GLU A 107 -27.96 -4.48 5.64
C GLU A 107 -28.06 -5.34 6.91
N LYS A 108 -29.12 -6.14 7.06
CA LYS A 108 -29.23 -7.09 8.18
C LYS A 108 -28.15 -8.17 8.13
N ILE A 109 -27.89 -8.73 6.94
CA ILE A 109 -26.85 -9.76 6.75
C ILE A 109 -25.47 -9.17 7.06
N LYS A 110 -25.18 -7.96 6.56
CA LYS A 110 -23.91 -7.26 6.83
C LYS A 110 -23.68 -7.03 8.33
N ASN A 111 -24.73 -6.64 9.05
CA ASN A 111 -24.67 -6.43 10.50
C ASN A 111 -24.50 -7.72 11.32
N LEU A 112 -25.07 -8.85 10.87
CA LEU A 112 -24.89 -10.14 11.52
C LEU A 112 -23.45 -10.65 11.37
N LEU A 113 -22.88 -10.58 10.17
CA LEU A 113 -21.52 -11.04 9.89
C LEU A 113 -20.44 -10.25 10.65
N ASN A 114 -20.68 -8.97 10.92
CA ASN A 114 -19.76 -8.12 11.69
C ASN A 114 -19.88 -8.32 13.21
N LYS A 115 -20.96 -8.96 13.69
CA LYS A 115 -21.22 -9.18 15.12
C LYS A 115 -20.37 -10.31 15.72
N ASP A 116 -19.94 -11.27 14.89
CA ASP A 116 -19.17 -12.45 15.31
C ASP A 116 -17.64 -12.23 15.37
N LYS A 117 -17.16 -11.01 15.07
CA LYS A 117 -15.73 -10.65 15.13
C LYS A 117 -15.27 -10.14 16.51
N LYS A 118 -15.95 -10.49 17.60
CA LYS A 118 -15.62 -10.04 18.96
C LYS A 118 -14.89 -11.09 19.78
#